data_AF-A0A6A4Q1W1-F1
#
_entry.id   AF-A0A6A4Q1W1-F1
#
_cell.length_a   1.000
_cell.length_b   1.000
_cell.length_c   1.000
_cell.angle_alpha   90.00
_cell.angle_beta   90.00
_cell.angle_gamma   90.00
#
_symmetry.space_group_name_H-M   'P 1'
#
loop_
_entity.id
_entity.type
_entity.pdbx_description
1 polymer ?
#
loop_
_entity_poly.entity_id
_entity_poly.type
_entity_poly.pdbx_seq_one_letter_code
_entity_poly.pdbx_strand_id
1 'polypeptide(L)'
;MLVKLPRSPTIDDILTKYLDYKTKKDNMVTDSIGEGLKGIRRYFDRALPIMLLYKKEHKRYSEAIVDGVSPSSIYGAEHLLRLFVKLPELLAYVNIEEETLNSLQQIFLDFLK
;
A
#
# COMPACT_ATOMS: atom_id res chain seq x y z
N MET A 1 -13.97 -1.87 11.35
CA MET A 1 -13.18 -1.92 12.60
C MET A 1 -12.74 -0.50 12.90
N LEU A 2 -12.89 -0.01 14.13
CA LEU A 2 -12.40 1.31 14.53
C LEU A 2 -11.00 1.13 15.13
N VAL A 3 -9.97 1.53 14.39
CA VAL A 3 -8.57 1.44 14.85
C VAL A 3 -8.07 2.82 15.26
N LYS A 4 -7.13 2.86 16.21
CA LYS A 4 -6.49 4.12 16.62
C LYS A 4 -5.57 4.61 15.51
N LEU A 5 -5.64 5.90 15.20
CA LEU A 5 -4.73 6.58 14.25
C LEU A 5 -3.86 7.57 15.03
N PRO A 6 -2.57 7.76 14.66
CA PRO A 6 -1.85 7.00 13.64
C PRO A 6 -1.59 5.54 14.07
N ARG A 7 -1.42 4.63 13.10
CA ARG A 7 -1.05 3.23 13.34
C ARG A 7 0.45 3.13 13.58
N SER A 8 0.83 2.10 14.33
CA SER A 8 2.22 1.68 14.47
C SER A 8 2.27 0.15 14.37
N PRO A 9 3.01 -0.41 13.40
CA PRO A 9 3.70 0.29 12.31
C PRO A 9 2.74 0.91 11.29
N THR A 10 3.17 1.99 10.64
CA THR A 10 2.50 2.60 9.48
C THR A 10 2.79 1.82 8.20
N ILE A 11 2.08 2.12 7.11
CA ILE A 11 2.38 1.50 5.80
C ILE A 11 3.78 1.92 5.34
N ASP A 12 4.18 3.18 5.54
CA ASP A 12 5.54 3.62 5.22
C ASP A 12 6.59 2.81 6.01
N ASP A 13 6.36 2.53 7.30
CA ASP A 13 7.25 1.68 8.10
C ASP A 13 7.30 0.24 7.57
N ILE A 14 6.15 -0.31 7.18
CA ILE A 14 6.05 -1.68 6.68
C ILE A 14 6.78 -1.83 5.34
N LEU A 15 6.55 -0.90 4.39
CA LEU A 15 7.18 -0.92 3.08
C LEU A 15 8.71 -0.73 3.20
N THR A 16 9.15 0.17 4.07
CA THR A 16 10.58 0.37 4.37
C THR A 16 11.21 -0.89 4.94
N LYS A 17 10.56 -1.52 5.92
CA LYS A 17 11.04 -2.77 6.52
C LYS A 17 11.16 -3.91 5.51
N TYR A 18 10.22 -4.01 4.56
CA TYR A 18 10.27 -5.01 3.51
C TYR A 18 11.41 -4.74 2.52
N LEU A 19 11.63 -3.48 2.12
CA LEU A 19 12.76 -3.10 1.27
C LEU A 19 14.11 -3.44 1.93
N ASP A 20 14.26 -3.15 3.23
CA ASP A 20 15.46 -3.48 4.00
C ASP A 20 15.69 -5.00 4.07
N TYR A 21 14.62 -5.77 4.28
CA TYR A 21 14.67 -7.23 4.31
C TYR A 21 15.16 -7.81 2.98
N LYS A 22 14.60 -7.34 1.85
CA LYS A 22 15.00 -7.79 0.52
C LYS A 22 16.43 -7.40 0.16
N THR A 23 16.84 -6.18 0.50
CA THR A 23 18.20 -5.70 0.27
C THR A 23 19.23 -6.57 0.99
N LYS A 24 18.95 -6.97 2.24
CA LYS A 24 19.87 -7.80 3.03
C LYS A 24 19.89 -9.27 2.60
N LYS A 25 18.77 -9.79 2.09
CA LYS A 25 18.61 -11.22 1.80
C LYS A 25 19.11 -11.62 0.42
N ASP A 26 18.79 -10.84 -0.62
CA ASP A 26 18.92 -11.32 -2.00
C ASP A 26 20.03 -10.61 -2.81
N ASN A 27 20.72 -9.59 -2.28
CA ASN A 27 21.63 -8.70 -3.05
C ASN A 27 21.02 -8.24 -4.40
N MET A 28 19.68 -8.26 -4.50
CA MET A 28 18.95 -7.99 -5.74
C MET A 28 18.95 -6.50 -6.06
N VAL A 29 18.75 -6.20 -7.34
CA VAL A 29 18.59 -4.83 -7.86
C VAL A 29 17.43 -4.14 -7.13
N THR A 30 17.78 -3.30 -6.16
CA THR A 30 16.89 -2.58 -5.25
C THR A 30 15.92 -1.65 -5.98
N ASP A 31 16.29 -1.22 -7.19
CA ASP A 31 15.58 -0.18 -7.91
C ASP A 31 14.20 -0.67 -8.40
N SER A 32 14.12 -1.89 -8.92
CA SER A 32 12.85 -2.46 -9.41
C SER A 32 11.84 -2.69 -8.28
N ILE A 33 12.29 -3.27 -7.16
CA ILE A 33 11.47 -3.48 -5.96
C ILE A 33 11.08 -2.13 -5.34
N GLY A 34 12.03 -1.20 -5.26
CA GLY A 34 11.80 0.14 -4.74
C GLY A 34 10.73 0.90 -5.53
N GLU A 35 10.79 0.87 -6.86
CA GLU A 35 9.76 1.48 -7.71
C GLU A 35 8.40 0.78 -7.56
N GLY A 36 8.38 -0.55 -7.43
CA GLY A 36 7.16 -1.30 -7.12
C GLY A 36 6.52 -0.83 -5.81
N LEU A 37 7.30 -0.73 -4.72
CA LEU A 37 6.82 -0.29 -3.41
C LEU A 37 6.33 1.17 -3.43
N LYS A 38 7.03 2.06 -4.14
CA LYS A 38 6.56 3.44 -4.37
C LYS A 38 5.23 3.47 -5.11
N GLY A 39 5.05 2.60 -6.09
CA GLY A 39 3.79 2.40 -6.79
C GLY A 39 2.68 2.04 -5.79
N ILE A 40 2.90 1.00 -4.97
CA ILE A 40 1.95 0.53 -3.96
C ILE A 40 1.56 1.66 -3.00
N ARG A 41 2.54 2.41 -2.49
CA ARG A 41 2.30 3.57 -1.62
C ARG A 41 1.38 4.60 -2.28
N ARG A 42 1.71 5.02 -3.50
CA ARG A 42 0.90 6.01 -4.27
C ARG A 42 -0.50 5.50 -4.55
N TYR A 43 -0.64 4.22 -4.91
CA TYR A 43 -1.94 3.60 -5.14
C TYR A 43 -2.77 3.57 -3.85
N PHE A 44 -2.16 3.20 -2.72
CA PHE A 44 -2.83 3.22 -1.43
C PHE A 44 -3.36 4.62 -1.08
N ASP A 45 -2.49 5.63 -1.16
CA ASP A 45 -2.84 7.03 -0.83
C ASP A 45 -4.04 7.52 -1.64
N ARG A 46 -4.13 7.15 -2.92
CA ARG A 46 -5.26 7.53 -3.79
C ARG A 46 -6.50 6.66 -3.57
N ALA A 47 -6.33 5.35 -3.37
CA ALA A 47 -7.45 4.41 -3.27
C ALA A 47 -8.14 4.49 -1.90
N LEU A 48 -7.43 4.88 -0.83
CA LEU A 48 -7.96 4.88 0.52
C LEU A 48 -9.29 5.64 0.65
N PRO A 49 -9.36 6.95 0.36
CA PRO A 49 -10.61 7.70 0.51
C PRO A 49 -11.70 7.30 -0.48
N ILE A 50 -11.36 6.58 -1.57
CA ILE A 50 -12.30 6.24 -2.63
C ILE A 50 -13.00 4.91 -2.33
N MET A 51 -12.28 3.89 -1.84
CA MET A 51 -12.82 2.53 -1.76
C MET A 51 -12.31 1.64 -0.63
N LEU A 52 -11.25 2.02 0.10
CA LEU A 52 -10.70 1.14 1.14
C LEU A 52 -11.30 1.39 2.53
N LEU A 53 -12.06 2.48 2.69
CA LEU A 53 -12.73 2.85 3.93
C LEU A 53 -14.19 2.37 3.95
N TYR A 54 -14.62 1.82 5.08
CA TYR A 54 -16.04 1.63 5.35
C TYR A 54 -16.70 2.97 5.66
N LYS A 55 -18.02 3.05 5.49
CA LYS A 55 -18.84 4.26 5.74
C LYS A 55 -18.52 4.98 7.06
N LYS A 56 -18.27 4.24 8.14
CA LYS A 56 -17.93 4.80 9.48
C LYS A 56 -16.50 5.34 9.58
N GLU A 57 -15.58 4.87 8.75
CA GLU A 57 -14.17 5.29 8.75
C GLU A 57 -13.96 6.61 7.99
N HIS A 58 -14.83 6.97 7.03
CA HIS A 58 -14.72 8.24 6.29
C HIS A 58 -14.73 9.48 7.19
N LYS A 59 -15.58 9.50 8.22
CA LYS A 59 -15.59 10.61 9.19
C LYS A 59 -14.23 10.74 9.89
N ARG A 60 -13.65 9.62 10.33
CA ARG A 60 -12.32 9.62 10.97
C ARG A 60 -11.21 9.98 9.99
N TYR A 61 -11.33 9.61 8.71
CA TYR A 61 -10.38 10.03 7.68
C TYR A 61 -10.35 11.55 7.55
N SER A 62 -11.51 12.20 7.45
CA SER A 62 -11.60 13.66 7.37
C SER A 62 -11.06 14.38 8.62
N GLU A 63 -11.12 13.75 9.80
CA GLU A 63 -10.57 14.30 11.04
C GLU A 63 -9.05 14.05 11.18
N ALA A 64 -8.55 12.95 10.62
CA ALA A 64 -7.16 12.51 10.79
C ALA A 64 -6.21 12.98 9.68
N ILE A 65 -6.71 13.20 8.46
CA ILE A 65 -5.91 13.70 7.34
C ILE A 65 -5.90 15.23 7.39
N VAL A 66 -4.72 15.79 7.64
CA VAL A 66 -4.41 17.22 7.48
C VAL A 66 -3.80 17.41 6.09
N ASP A 67 -4.01 18.59 5.49
CA ASP A 67 -3.43 18.94 4.20
C ASP A 67 -1.92 18.64 4.16
N GLY A 68 -1.50 17.89 3.15
CA GLY A 68 -0.10 17.51 2.92
C GLY A 68 0.35 16.22 3.60
N VAL A 69 -0.47 15.56 4.43
CA VAL A 69 -0.10 14.27 5.04
C VAL A 69 -0.59 13.10 4.20
N SER A 70 0.32 12.22 3.78
CA SER A 70 -0.02 11.00 3.04
C SER A 70 -0.73 9.97 3.93
N PRO A 71 -1.83 9.35 3.47
CA PRO A 71 -2.47 8.28 4.23
C PRO A 71 -1.54 7.12 4.61
N SER A 72 -0.54 6.77 3.79
CA SER A 72 0.43 5.72 4.10
C SER A 72 1.26 5.96 5.36
N SER A 73 1.41 7.21 5.80
CA SER A 73 2.12 7.57 7.05
C SER A 73 1.20 7.59 8.28
N ILE A 74 -0.09 7.30 8.12
CA ILE A 74 -1.09 7.30 9.20
C ILE A 74 -1.71 5.91 9.37
N TYR A 75 -2.01 5.24 8.26
CA TYR A 75 -2.68 3.94 8.26
C TYR A 75 -1.66 2.79 8.30
N GLY A 76 -2.14 1.59 8.62
CA GLY A 76 -1.29 0.41 8.85
C GLY A 76 -1.73 -0.82 8.04
N ALA A 77 -1.23 -1.98 8.44
CA ALA A 77 -1.41 -3.25 7.73
C ALA A 77 -2.87 -3.61 7.43
N GLU A 78 -3.81 -3.29 8.34
CA GLU A 78 -5.23 -3.60 8.18
C GLU A 78 -5.83 -2.99 6.91
N HIS A 79 -5.44 -1.76 6.57
CA HIS A 79 -5.93 -1.07 5.37
C HIS A 79 -5.09 -1.43 4.15
N LEU A 80 -3.80 -1.69 4.32
CA LEU A 80 -2.96 -2.22 3.25
C LEU A 80 -3.49 -3.56 2.72
N LEU A 81 -3.96 -4.44 3.61
CA LEU A 81 -4.57 -5.71 3.22
C LEU A 81 -5.84 -5.52 2.38
N ARG A 82 -6.64 -4.48 2.67
CA ARG A 82 -7.83 -4.17 1.87
C ARG A 82 -7.46 -3.73 0.45
N LEU A 83 -6.31 -3.07 0.28
CA LEU A 83 -5.80 -2.75 -1.05
C LEU A 83 -5.59 -4.03 -1.85
N PHE A 84 -4.93 -5.05 -1.29
CA PHE A 84 -4.69 -6.31 -2.00
C PHE A 84 -5.97 -7.06 -2.38
N VAL A 85 -7.01 -6.99 -1.53
CA VAL A 85 -8.33 -7.58 -1.86
C VAL A 85 -8.99 -6.83 -3.01
N LYS A 86 -8.83 -5.51 -3.08
CA LYS A 86 -9.43 -4.65 -4.12
C LYS A 86 -8.59 -4.53 -5.38
N LEU A 87 -7.32 -4.92 -5.32
CA LEU A 87 -6.40 -4.72 -6.41
C LEU A 87 -6.79 -5.46 -7.69
N PRO A 88 -7.23 -6.74 -7.67
CA PRO A 88 -7.63 -7.43 -8.91
C PRO A 88 -8.78 -6.71 -9.63
N GLU A 89 -9.75 -6.20 -8.87
CA GLU A 89 -10.86 -5.41 -9.41
C GLU A 89 -10.34 -4.09 -10.02
N LEU A 90 -9.41 -3.41 -9.34
CA LEU A 90 -8.83 -2.16 -9.83
C LEU A 90 -7.98 -2.34 -11.09
N LEU A 91 -7.17 -3.40 -11.13
CA LEU A 91 -6.27 -3.71 -12.24
C LEU A 91 -7.05 -4.02 -13.52
N ALA A 92 -8.29 -4.51 -13.42
CA ALA A 92 -9.16 -4.68 -14.59
C ALA A 92 -9.55 -3.37 -15.28
N TYR A 93 -9.47 -2.23 -14.56
CA TYR A 93 -9.85 -0.91 -15.09
C TYR A 93 -8.63 -0.05 -15.46
N VAL A 94 -7.41 -0.50 -15.20
CA VAL A 94 -6.18 0.23 -15.53
C VAL A 94 -5.48 -0.49 -16.67
N ASN A 95 -5.21 0.23 -17.77
CA ASN A 95 -4.47 -0.31 -18.90
C ASN A 95 -2.96 -0.40 -18.57
N ILE A 96 -2.60 -1.28 -17.63
CA ILE A 96 -1.23 -1.59 -17.25
C ILE A 96 -0.68 -2.63 -18.23
N GLU A 97 0.55 -2.43 -18.70
CA GLU A 97 1.27 -3.42 -19.49
C GLU A 97 1.40 -4.74 -18.72
N GLU A 98 1.16 -5.86 -19.41
CA GLU A 98 1.10 -7.20 -18.80
C GLU A 98 2.37 -7.57 -18.02
N GLU A 99 3.54 -7.15 -18.51
CA GLU A 99 4.83 -7.37 -17.84
C GLU A 99 4.95 -6.61 -16.51
N THR A 100 4.45 -5.37 -16.48
CA THR A 100 4.40 -4.56 -15.26
C THR A 100 3.40 -5.15 -14.27
N LEU A 101 2.25 -5.62 -14.77
CA LEU A 101 1.22 -6.27 -13.96
C LEU A 101 1.76 -7.55 -13.30
N ASN A 102 2.43 -8.40 -14.07
CA ASN A 102 3.01 -9.65 -13.59
C ASN A 102 4.11 -9.39 -12.55
N SER A 103 4.98 -8.41 -12.80
CA SER A 103 6.02 -8.01 -11.85
C SER A 103 5.43 -7.51 -10.54
N LEU A 104 4.38 -6.69 -10.62
CA LEU A 104 3.67 -6.18 -9.45
C LEU A 104 2.99 -7.31 -8.67
N GLN A 105 2.33 -8.24 -9.35
CA GLN A 105 1.75 -9.45 -8.74
C GLN A 105 2.78 -10.31 -8.03
N GLN A 106 3.97 -10.52 -8.60
CA GLN A 106 5.04 -11.27 -7.95
C GLN A 106 5.54 -10.58 -6.68
N ILE A 107 5.73 -9.25 -6.72
CA ILE A 107 6.09 -8.46 -5.53
C ILE A 107 5.02 -8.61 -4.45
N PHE A 108 3.73 -8.62 -4.81
CA PHE A 108 2.65 -8.81 -3.83
C PHE A 108 2.62 -10.20 -3.23
N LEU A 109 2.75 -11.24 -4.05
CA LEU A 109 2.76 -12.61 -3.58
C LEU A 109 3.94 -12.88 -2.66
N ASP A 110 5.09 -12.24 -2.92
CA ASP A 110 6.23 -12.31 -2.03
C ASP A 110 6.01 -11.51 -0.74
N PHE A 111 5.46 -10.29 -0.83
CA PHE A 111 5.16 -9.45 0.33
C PHE A 111 4.14 -10.08 1.30
N LEU A 112 3.21 -10.90 0.80
CA LEU A 112 2.19 -11.56 1.61
C LEU A 112 2.63 -12.90 2.23
N LYS A 113 3.83 -13.41 1.90
CA LYS A 113 4.40 -14.63 2.50
C LYS A 113 5.09 -14.34 3.83
#